data_AF-A0A1B8CMG7-F1
#
_entry.id   AF-A0A1B8CMG7-F1
#
_cell.length_a   1.000
_cell.length_b   1.000
_cell.length_c   1.000
_cell.angle_alpha   90.00
_cell.angle_beta   90.00
_cell.angle_gamma   90.00
#
_symmetry.space_group_name_H-M   'P 1'
#
loop_
_entity.id
_entity.type
_entity.pdbx_description
1 polymer ?
#
loop_
_entity_poly.entity_id
_entity_poly.type
_entity_poly.pdbx_seq_one_letter_code
_entity_poly.pdbx_strand_id
1 'polypeptide(L)'
;MLLNGKLFWSPIGPSPQRILDLGTGTGIWALEMADLYPSAEVIGTDVSAIQPDWVGPNCSFEIDDSEQEWLYGPNSFDFIHNRNFVCAIRNWERLVGQAFRHVKPGGWVEWHEKHPLFLSDDGSLKEDSAIAKWGTTFFEAAENFGTSATSPRNLKRLMIEAGFVDVEEHILKLPVGPWPKDKRLKNIGLFEMVNMDEGLESLSLMLFTRALKWTREEVLMFLMEVRKAAKDKSIHSYYHFYVVFGRKPETIRSV
;
A
#
# COMPACT_ATOMS: atom_id res chain seq x y z
N MET A 1 3.97 -10.71 9.21
CA MET A 1 2.97 -10.99 10.28
C MET A 1 1.53 -11.10 9.77
N LEU A 2 0.96 -10.12 9.06
CA LEU A 2 -0.39 -10.26 8.46
C LEU A 2 -0.45 -11.32 7.36
N LEU A 3 0.57 -11.35 6.49
CA LEU A 3 0.70 -12.28 5.36
C LEU A 3 1.40 -13.61 5.73
N ASN A 4 1.36 -14.01 7.00
CA ASN A 4 2.00 -15.25 7.48
C ASN A 4 3.51 -15.37 7.19
N GLY A 5 4.21 -14.22 7.13
CA GLY A 5 5.66 -14.19 6.92
C GLY A 5 6.08 -14.15 5.44
N LYS A 6 5.13 -14.10 4.51
CA LYS A 6 5.41 -13.86 3.09
C LYS A 6 5.54 -12.37 2.80
N LEU A 7 6.41 -12.02 1.84
CA LEU A 7 6.57 -10.66 1.31
C LEU A 7 5.56 -10.33 0.21
N PHE A 8 5.10 -11.35 -0.52
CA PHE A 8 4.17 -11.28 -1.64
C PHE A 8 3.45 -12.64 -1.77
N TRP A 9 2.35 -12.69 -2.52
CA TRP A 9 1.51 -13.87 -2.75
C TRP A 9 1.51 -14.37 -4.21
N SER A 10 1.91 -13.53 -5.16
CA SER A 10 2.04 -13.88 -6.57
C SER A 10 3.00 -15.06 -6.78
N PRO A 11 2.69 -16.00 -7.68
CA PRO A 11 3.57 -17.14 -7.98
C PRO A 11 4.66 -16.74 -8.99
N ILE A 12 5.66 -15.97 -8.53
CA ILE A 12 6.73 -15.42 -9.38
C ILE A 12 7.85 -16.43 -9.72
N GLY A 13 7.71 -17.68 -9.26
CA GLY A 13 8.71 -18.74 -9.45
C GLY A 13 9.95 -18.60 -8.56
N PRO A 14 10.92 -19.52 -8.70
CA PRO A 14 12.08 -19.59 -7.83
C PRO A 14 13.26 -18.69 -8.26
N SER A 15 13.26 -18.14 -9.48
CA SER A 15 14.40 -17.38 -10.01
C SER A 15 13.96 -16.19 -10.88
N PRO A 16 13.24 -15.21 -10.31
CA PRO A 16 13.08 -13.91 -10.97
C PRO A 16 14.45 -13.28 -11.23
N GLN A 17 14.55 -12.47 -12.30
CA GLN A 17 15.79 -11.82 -12.70
C GLN A 17 15.76 -10.31 -12.45
N ARG A 18 14.58 -9.67 -12.55
CA ARG A 18 14.39 -8.25 -12.26
C ARG A 18 13.09 -7.99 -11.52
N ILE A 19 13.19 -7.28 -10.40
CA ILE A 19 12.07 -6.92 -9.52
C ILE A 19 12.05 -5.41 -9.33
N LEU A 20 10.86 -4.81 -9.43
CA LEU A 20 10.64 -3.39 -9.15
C LEU A 20 9.74 -3.23 -7.92
N ASP A 21 10.17 -2.47 -6.93
CA ASP A 21 9.38 -2.06 -5.76
C ASP A 21 9.04 -0.57 -5.87
N LEU A 22 7.78 -0.27 -6.18
CA LEU A 22 7.32 1.10 -6.38
C LEU A 22 7.04 1.78 -5.04
N GLY A 23 7.62 2.96 -4.85
CA GLY A 23 7.59 3.73 -3.59
C GLY A 23 7.98 2.89 -2.40
N THR A 24 9.23 2.43 -2.48
CA THR A 24 9.87 1.51 -1.56
C THR A 24 10.02 2.10 -0.14
N GLY A 25 9.83 3.41 0.04
CA GLY A 25 9.96 4.09 1.32
C GLY A 25 11.35 3.89 1.89
N THR A 26 11.46 3.24 3.05
CA THR A 26 12.76 2.95 3.69
C THR A 26 13.59 1.87 2.98
N GLY A 27 13.03 1.18 1.97
CA GLY A 27 13.73 0.13 1.23
C GLY A 27 13.71 -1.25 1.90
N ILE A 28 13.07 -1.41 3.06
CA ILE A 28 13.08 -2.66 3.83
C ILE A 28 12.55 -3.85 3.00
N TRP A 29 11.45 -3.66 2.26
CA TRP A 29 10.89 -4.73 1.44
C TRP A 29 11.82 -5.12 0.29
N ALA A 30 12.40 -4.13 -0.41
CA ALA A 30 13.35 -4.37 -1.50
C ALA A 30 14.61 -5.10 -1.01
N LEU A 31 15.14 -4.72 0.16
CA LEU A 31 16.28 -5.40 0.78
C LEU A 31 15.97 -6.86 1.12
N GLU A 32 14.82 -7.13 1.76
CA GLU A 32 14.39 -8.49 2.08
C GLU A 32 14.15 -9.35 0.82
N MET A 33 13.67 -8.74 -0.27
CA MET A 33 13.55 -9.41 -1.56
C MET A 33 14.89 -9.70 -2.23
N ALA A 34 15.86 -8.79 -2.10
CA ALA A 34 17.21 -8.98 -2.62
C ALA A 34 17.93 -10.13 -1.90
N ASP A 35 17.73 -10.26 -0.58
CA ASP A 35 18.21 -11.40 0.21
C ASP A 35 17.50 -12.70 -0.16
N LEU A 36 16.17 -12.65 -0.39
CA LEU A 36 15.37 -13.82 -0.76
C LEU A 36 15.69 -14.34 -2.16
N TYR A 37 16.00 -13.43 -3.10
CA TYR A 37 16.33 -13.76 -4.49
C TYR A 37 17.67 -13.16 -4.92
N PRO A 38 18.80 -13.80 -4.57
CA PRO A 38 20.13 -13.33 -4.99
C PRO A 38 20.33 -13.33 -6.52
N SER A 39 19.47 -14.03 -7.27
CA SER A 39 19.48 -14.01 -8.74
C SER A 39 18.82 -12.78 -9.35
N ALA A 40 18.03 -12.04 -8.57
CA ALA A 40 17.27 -10.90 -9.06
C ALA A 40 18.01 -9.59 -8.79
N GLU A 41 18.04 -8.71 -9.77
CA GLU A 41 18.24 -7.29 -9.56
C GLU A 41 16.94 -6.71 -8.98
N VAL A 42 17.01 -6.14 -7.78
CA VAL A 42 15.87 -5.49 -7.10
C VAL A 42 16.08 -3.99 -7.11
N ILE A 43 15.15 -3.29 -7.76
CA ILE A 43 15.16 -1.83 -7.86
C ILE A 43 14.00 -1.29 -7.03
N GLY A 44 14.30 -0.46 -6.03
CA GLY A 44 13.29 0.28 -5.29
C GLY A 44 13.23 1.73 -5.77
N THR A 45 12.06 2.23 -6.13
CA THR A 45 11.87 3.64 -6.50
C THR A 45 11.15 4.39 -5.39
N ASP A 46 11.49 5.64 -5.14
CA ASP A 46 10.71 6.53 -4.27
C ASP A 46 10.94 8.00 -4.64
N VAL A 47 9.98 8.89 -4.35
CA VAL A 47 10.17 10.33 -4.55
C VAL A 47 11.14 10.94 -3.54
N SER A 48 11.41 10.24 -2.44
CA SER A 48 12.30 10.70 -1.36
C SER A 48 13.54 9.83 -1.25
N ALA A 49 14.71 10.46 -1.08
CA ALA A 49 15.97 9.78 -0.81
C ALA A 49 16.14 9.48 0.70
N ILE A 50 15.41 8.49 1.21
CA ILE A 50 15.42 8.08 2.63
C ILE A 50 15.93 6.65 2.86
N GLN A 51 16.47 6.03 1.81
CA GLN A 51 16.94 4.66 1.79
C GLN A 51 18.40 4.57 2.28
N PRO A 52 18.85 3.42 2.78
CA PRO A 52 20.23 3.25 3.21
C PRO A 52 21.22 3.32 2.04
N ASP A 53 22.37 3.94 2.26
CA ASP A 53 23.46 4.02 1.25
C ASP A 53 24.16 2.67 1.03
N TRP A 54 24.22 1.83 2.06
CA TRP A 54 24.89 0.53 2.01
C TRP A 54 23.88 -0.59 1.78
N VAL A 55 23.90 -1.15 0.57
CA VAL A 55 22.98 -2.18 0.10
C VAL A 55 23.74 -3.39 -0.46
N GLY A 56 23.04 -4.52 -0.59
CA GLY A 56 23.58 -5.71 -1.27
C GLY A 56 23.87 -5.42 -2.76
N PRO A 57 24.75 -6.21 -3.41
CA PRO A 57 25.17 -5.96 -4.79
C PRO A 57 24.05 -6.09 -5.83
N ASN A 58 22.92 -6.68 -5.45
CA ASN A 58 21.75 -6.90 -6.30
C ASN A 58 20.55 -6.02 -5.92
N CYS A 59 20.74 -5.00 -5.08
CA CYS A 59 19.70 -4.05 -4.71
C CYS A 59 20.16 -2.62 -5.04
N SER A 60 19.27 -1.81 -5.60
CA SER A 60 19.52 -0.38 -5.84
C SER A 60 18.27 0.45 -5.56
N PHE A 61 18.49 1.74 -5.32
CA PHE A 61 17.42 2.70 -5.08
C PHE A 61 17.51 3.87 -6.05
N GLU A 62 16.36 4.27 -6.59
CA GLU A 62 16.24 5.35 -7.57
C GLU A 62 15.24 6.39 -7.07
N ILE A 63 15.59 7.67 -7.21
CA ILE A 63 14.65 8.76 -6.94
C ILE A 63 13.78 8.93 -8.16
N ASP A 64 12.55 8.42 -8.11
CA ASP A 64 11.62 8.45 -9.24
C ASP A 64 10.16 8.55 -8.78
N ASP A 65 9.35 9.25 -9.57
CA ASP A 65 7.91 9.39 -9.34
C ASP A 65 7.18 8.38 -10.22
N SER A 66 6.53 7.40 -9.56
CA SER A 66 5.77 6.35 -10.24
C SER A 66 4.64 6.87 -11.14
N GLU A 67 4.16 8.11 -10.92
CA GLU A 67 3.17 8.79 -11.77
C GLU A 67 3.77 9.45 -13.01
N GLN A 68 5.09 9.41 -13.22
CA GLN A 68 5.75 9.84 -14.46
C GLN A 68 5.91 8.67 -15.44
N GLU A 69 6.44 8.95 -16.64
CA GLU A 69 6.80 7.90 -17.60
C GLU A 69 8.04 7.16 -17.13
N TRP A 70 7.93 5.86 -16.93
CA TRP A 70 9.07 5.07 -16.47
C TRP A 70 10.12 4.95 -17.58
N LEU A 71 11.40 5.09 -17.20
CA LEU A 71 12.51 5.09 -18.14
C LEU A 71 12.98 3.68 -18.54
N TYR A 72 12.35 2.63 -17.99
CA TYR A 72 12.66 1.24 -18.31
C TYR A 72 12.08 0.83 -19.66
N GLY A 73 12.69 -0.16 -20.31
CA GLY A 73 12.12 -0.74 -21.53
C GLY A 73 10.82 -1.51 -21.25
N PRO A 74 9.93 -1.69 -22.24
CA PRO A 74 8.79 -2.59 -22.10
C PRO A 74 9.25 -4.01 -21.78
N ASN A 75 8.47 -4.77 -21.00
CA ASN A 75 8.80 -6.15 -20.61
C ASN A 75 10.17 -6.27 -19.89
N SER A 76 10.50 -5.35 -18.99
CA SER A 76 11.75 -5.36 -18.24
C SER A 76 11.70 -6.20 -16.97
N PHE A 77 10.55 -6.29 -16.30
CA PHE A 77 10.46 -6.85 -14.94
C PHE A 77 9.73 -8.20 -14.91
N ASP A 78 10.24 -9.14 -14.12
CA ASP A 78 9.55 -10.39 -13.82
C ASP A 78 8.47 -10.18 -12.76
N PHE A 79 8.70 -9.22 -11.85
CA PHE A 79 7.76 -8.87 -10.79
C PHE A 79 7.79 -7.36 -10.52
N ILE A 80 6.61 -6.76 -10.37
CA ILE A 80 6.45 -5.38 -9.90
C ILE A 80 5.57 -5.41 -8.65
N HIS A 81 6.08 -4.85 -7.57
CA HIS A 81 5.41 -4.79 -6.29
C HIS A 81 5.15 -3.34 -5.90
N ASN A 82 4.10 -3.15 -5.11
CA ASN A 82 3.84 -1.90 -4.42
C ASN A 82 3.07 -2.14 -3.13
N ARG A 83 3.30 -1.27 -2.14
CA ARG A 83 2.58 -1.30 -0.87
C ARG A 83 2.31 0.09 -0.31
N ASN A 84 1.04 0.33 0.03
CA ASN A 84 0.51 1.54 0.69
C ASN A 84 0.63 2.84 -0.16
N PHE A 85 0.23 2.80 -1.42
CA PHE A 85 0.09 3.96 -2.31
C PHE A 85 -1.23 4.72 -2.18
N VAL A 86 -2.15 4.26 -1.32
CA VAL A 86 -3.41 4.95 -1.09
C VAL A 86 -3.19 6.44 -0.80
N CYS A 87 -3.93 7.28 -1.52
CA CYS A 87 -3.83 8.75 -1.51
C CYS A 87 -2.54 9.38 -2.07
N ALA A 88 -1.55 8.60 -2.49
CA ALA A 88 -0.34 9.10 -3.16
C ALA A 88 -0.51 9.20 -4.68
N ILE A 89 -1.36 8.36 -5.27
CA ILE A 89 -1.53 8.25 -6.73
C ILE A 89 -2.83 8.91 -7.18
N ARG A 90 -2.72 9.79 -8.18
CA ARG A 90 -3.83 10.50 -8.82
C ARG A 90 -4.45 9.68 -9.94
N ASN A 91 -3.62 8.99 -10.73
CA ASN A 91 -4.08 8.22 -11.88
C ASN A 91 -3.69 6.74 -11.81
N TRP A 92 -4.52 5.96 -11.10
CA TRP A 92 -4.34 4.51 -10.96
C TRP A 92 -4.47 3.75 -12.27
N GLU A 93 -5.33 4.18 -13.19
CA GLU A 93 -5.45 3.57 -14.53
C GLU A 93 -4.12 3.66 -15.29
N ARG A 94 -3.49 4.85 -15.28
CA ARG A 94 -2.16 5.06 -15.86
C ARG A 94 -1.12 4.20 -15.18
N LEU A 95 -1.07 4.19 -13.84
CA LEU A 95 -0.09 3.42 -13.09
C LEU A 95 -0.18 1.92 -13.37
N VAL A 96 -1.38 1.34 -13.32
CA VAL A 96 -1.61 -0.08 -13.63
C VAL A 96 -1.28 -0.39 -15.09
N GLY A 97 -1.61 0.51 -16.02
CA GLY A 97 -1.24 0.39 -17.44
C GLY A 97 0.28 0.46 -17.67
N GLN A 98 1.01 1.30 -16.93
CA GLN A 98 2.47 1.33 -16.95
C GLN A 98 3.07 0.04 -16.40
N ALA A 99 2.55 -0.46 -15.28
CA ALA A 99 2.97 -1.74 -14.73
C ALA A 99 2.77 -2.87 -15.74
N PHE A 100 1.62 -2.91 -16.43
CA PHE A 100 1.36 -3.87 -17.51
C PHE A 100 2.37 -3.75 -18.67
N ARG A 101 2.74 -2.54 -19.07
CA ARG A 101 3.72 -2.31 -20.15
C ARG A 101 5.11 -2.84 -19.80
N HIS A 102 5.55 -2.62 -18.56
CA HIS A 102 6.92 -2.90 -18.12
C HIS A 102 7.12 -4.28 -17.51
N VAL A 103 6.06 -4.95 -17.05
CA VAL A 103 6.15 -6.36 -16.65
C VAL A 103 6.26 -7.25 -17.90
N LYS A 104 7.08 -8.30 -17.82
CA LYS A 104 7.28 -9.29 -18.89
C LYS A 104 6.02 -10.12 -19.13
N PRO A 105 5.81 -10.66 -20.35
CA PRO A 105 4.86 -11.74 -20.56
C PRO A 105 5.12 -12.88 -19.55
N GLY A 106 4.09 -13.33 -18.86
CA GLY A 106 4.22 -14.31 -17.76
C GLY A 106 4.66 -13.73 -16.41
N GLY A 107 5.10 -12.47 -16.35
CA GLY A 107 5.46 -11.79 -15.10
C GLY A 107 4.24 -11.28 -14.33
N TRP A 108 4.46 -10.93 -13.06
CA TRP A 108 3.40 -10.59 -12.10
C TRP A 108 3.47 -9.14 -11.64
N VAL A 109 2.30 -8.61 -11.28
CA VAL A 109 2.19 -7.34 -10.55
C VAL A 109 1.36 -7.57 -9.30
N GLU A 110 1.79 -7.03 -8.16
CA GLU A 110 1.11 -7.19 -6.88
C GLU A 110 1.04 -5.87 -6.10
N TRP A 111 -0.16 -5.56 -5.59
CA TRP A 111 -0.49 -4.36 -4.85
C TRP A 111 -0.98 -4.73 -3.45
N HIS A 112 -0.41 -4.07 -2.44
CA HIS A 112 -0.77 -4.23 -1.02
C HIS A 112 -1.30 -2.92 -0.47
N GLU A 113 -2.62 -2.78 -0.41
CA GLU A 113 -3.25 -1.48 -0.11
C GLU A 113 -4.13 -1.49 1.13
N LYS A 114 -3.95 -0.48 1.99
CA LYS A 114 -4.89 -0.18 3.07
C LYS A 114 -6.03 0.65 2.51
N HIS A 115 -7.26 0.21 2.76
CA HIS A 115 -8.43 1.06 2.54
C HIS A 115 -8.69 1.84 3.84
N PRO A 116 -8.49 3.18 3.88
CA PRO A 116 -8.42 3.99 5.10
C PRO A 116 -9.80 4.25 5.75
N LEU A 117 -10.68 3.24 5.73
CA LEU A 117 -12.00 3.25 6.36
C LEU A 117 -11.98 2.23 7.49
N PHE A 118 -12.26 2.71 8.70
CA PHE A 118 -12.37 1.85 9.87
C PHE A 118 -13.70 1.11 9.89
N LEU A 119 -13.63 -0.17 10.23
CA LEU A 119 -14.77 -1.07 10.36
C LEU A 119 -14.70 -1.82 11.69
N SER A 120 -15.82 -2.39 12.11
CA SER A 120 -15.96 -3.29 13.26
C SER A 120 -17.09 -4.29 12.97
N ASP A 121 -16.96 -5.50 13.48
CA ASP A 121 -17.97 -6.57 13.28
C ASP A 121 -19.02 -6.64 14.40
N ASP A 122 -18.78 -5.97 15.53
CA ASP A 122 -19.61 -6.10 16.75
C ASP A 122 -20.20 -4.76 17.23
N GLY A 123 -20.07 -3.72 16.41
CA GLY A 123 -20.62 -2.40 16.71
C GLY A 123 -19.87 -1.65 17.82
N SER A 124 -18.67 -2.11 18.19
CA SER A 124 -17.78 -1.40 19.13
C SER A 124 -17.31 -0.05 18.57
N LEU A 125 -17.17 0.05 17.25
CA LEU A 125 -16.79 1.28 16.57
C LEU A 125 -18.05 2.12 16.34
N LYS A 126 -18.22 3.17 17.14
CA LYS A 126 -19.30 4.14 16.94
C LYS A 126 -18.93 5.13 15.86
N GLU A 127 -19.91 5.52 15.03
CA GLU A 127 -19.71 6.47 13.93
C GLU A 127 -19.19 7.84 14.41
N ASP A 128 -19.55 8.23 15.64
CA ASP A 128 -19.13 9.49 16.25
C ASP A 128 -17.76 9.42 16.93
N SER A 129 -17.16 8.24 17.02
CA SER A 129 -15.82 8.06 17.58
C SER A 129 -14.78 8.78 16.73
N ALA A 130 -13.76 9.34 17.38
CA ALA A 130 -12.73 10.11 16.69
C ALA A 130 -12.04 9.30 15.58
N ILE A 131 -11.79 8.00 15.81
CA ILE A 131 -11.14 7.13 14.83
C ILE A 131 -12.02 6.84 13.60
N ALA A 132 -13.34 6.66 13.78
CA ALA A 132 -14.28 6.54 12.66
C ALA A 132 -14.34 7.85 11.86
N LYS A 133 -14.48 8.99 12.56
CA LYS A 133 -14.47 10.32 11.95
C LYS A 133 -13.18 10.57 11.16
N TRP A 134 -12.04 10.13 11.68
CA TRP A 134 -10.78 10.33 10.98
C TRP A 134 -10.78 9.62 9.63
N GLY A 135 -11.26 8.38 9.57
CA GLY A 135 -11.37 7.65 8.29
C GLY A 135 -12.25 8.41 7.30
N THR A 136 -13.44 8.84 7.71
CA THR A 136 -14.36 9.59 6.82
C THR A 136 -13.79 10.95 6.38
N THR A 137 -13.18 11.70 7.31
CA THR A 137 -12.54 12.99 7.02
C THR A 137 -11.33 12.83 6.11
N PHE A 138 -10.57 11.75 6.27
CA PHE A 138 -9.44 11.44 5.41
C PHE A 138 -9.89 11.13 3.97
N PHE A 139 -10.95 10.35 3.80
CA PHE A 139 -11.57 10.12 2.49
C PHE A 139 -12.02 11.43 1.83
N GLU A 140 -12.76 12.27 2.55
CA GLU A 140 -13.23 13.56 2.05
C GLU A 140 -12.06 14.45 1.61
N ALA A 141 -11.03 14.54 2.45
CA ALA A 141 -9.86 15.35 2.16
C ALA A 141 -9.07 14.83 0.95
N ALA A 142 -8.97 13.51 0.80
CA ALA A 142 -8.29 12.85 -0.32
C ALA A 142 -9.02 13.09 -1.66
N GLU A 143 -10.35 12.94 -1.67
CA GLU A 143 -11.19 13.27 -2.83
C GLU A 143 -11.04 14.75 -3.23
N ASN A 144 -11.12 15.68 -2.27
CA ASN A 144 -10.92 17.11 -2.52
C ASN A 144 -9.51 17.46 -3.02
N PHE A 145 -8.52 16.65 -2.67
CA PHE A 145 -7.14 16.83 -3.13
C PHE A 145 -6.86 16.16 -4.48
N GLY A 146 -7.82 15.42 -5.04
CA GLY A 146 -7.73 14.73 -6.32
C GLY A 146 -6.91 13.43 -6.27
N THR A 147 -6.82 12.80 -5.10
CA THR A 147 -6.19 11.48 -4.91
C THR A 147 -7.22 10.53 -4.28
N SER A 148 -8.05 9.89 -5.11
CA SER A 148 -9.16 9.07 -4.58
C SER A 148 -8.64 7.95 -3.68
N ALA A 149 -9.08 7.95 -2.42
CA ALA A 149 -8.79 6.92 -1.44
C ALA A 149 -9.56 5.61 -1.72
N THR A 150 -10.42 5.59 -2.75
CA THR A 150 -11.20 4.39 -3.14
C THR A 150 -10.41 3.41 -4.00
N SER A 151 -9.21 3.80 -4.43
CA SER A 151 -8.36 3.02 -5.33
C SER A 151 -8.15 1.55 -4.93
N PRO A 152 -8.00 1.17 -3.64
CA PRO A 152 -7.76 -0.23 -3.29
C PRO A 152 -8.90 -1.16 -3.75
N ARG A 153 -10.15 -0.66 -3.73
CA ARG A 153 -11.34 -1.40 -4.15
C ARG A 153 -11.45 -1.60 -5.66
N ASN A 154 -10.72 -0.78 -6.43
CA ASN A 154 -10.80 -0.78 -7.89
C ASN A 154 -9.65 -1.56 -8.53
N LEU A 155 -8.60 -1.91 -7.79
CA LEU A 155 -7.39 -2.53 -8.32
C LEU A 155 -7.66 -3.78 -9.15
N LYS A 156 -8.50 -4.71 -8.67
CA LYS A 156 -8.83 -5.92 -9.44
C LYS A 156 -9.44 -5.58 -10.79
N ARG A 157 -10.40 -4.65 -10.83
CA ARG A 157 -11.05 -4.18 -12.05
C ARG A 157 -10.01 -3.54 -12.99
N LEU A 158 -9.20 -2.63 -12.46
CA LEU A 158 -8.16 -1.93 -13.22
C LEU A 158 -7.13 -2.88 -13.82
N MET A 159 -6.74 -3.93 -13.09
CA MET A 159 -5.83 -4.95 -13.61
C MET A 159 -6.47 -5.74 -14.77
N ILE A 160 -7.73 -6.15 -14.62
CA ILE A 160 -8.46 -6.84 -15.70
C ILE A 160 -8.57 -5.94 -16.94
N GLU A 161 -8.95 -4.67 -16.76
CA GLU A 161 -9.08 -3.69 -17.84
C GLU A 161 -7.75 -3.39 -18.55
N ALA A 162 -6.63 -3.40 -17.81
CA ALA A 162 -5.29 -3.25 -18.37
C ALA A 162 -4.79 -4.49 -19.15
N GLY A 163 -5.49 -5.64 -19.03
CA GLY A 163 -5.18 -6.87 -19.74
C GLY A 163 -4.45 -7.94 -18.94
N PHE A 164 -4.36 -7.79 -17.61
CA PHE A 164 -3.85 -8.86 -16.75
C PHE A 164 -4.80 -10.07 -16.74
N VAL A 165 -4.23 -11.27 -16.58
CA VAL A 165 -4.92 -12.55 -16.39
C VAL A 165 -4.60 -13.10 -15.00
N ASP A 166 -5.33 -14.14 -14.59
CA ASP A 166 -5.17 -14.79 -13.28
C ASP A 166 -5.25 -13.77 -12.12
N VAL A 167 -6.17 -12.80 -12.24
CA VAL A 167 -6.30 -11.70 -11.28
C VAL A 167 -7.02 -12.17 -10.02
N GLU A 168 -6.31 -12.18 -8.91
CA GLU A 168 -6.85 -12.49 -7.58
C GLU A 168 -6.92 -11.25 -6.70
N GLU A 169 -7.92 -11.21 -5.83
CA GLU A 169 -8.09 -10.19 -4.80
C GLU A 169 -8.39 -10.89 -3.48
N HIS A 170 -7.63 -10.50 -2.46
CA HIS A 170 -7.79 -11.00 -1.12
C HIS A 170 -7.93 -9.84 -0.15
N ILE A 171 -9.04 -9.81 0.59
CA ILE A 171 -9.35 -8.75 1.54
C ILE A 171 -9.12 -9.29 2.95
N LEU A 172 -8.10 -8.76 3.62
CA LEU A 172 -7.73 -9.13 4.98
C LEU A 172 -8.20 -8.06 5.97
N LYS A 173 -8.54 -8.49 7.19
CA LYS A 173 -8.79 -7.58 8.31
C LYS A 173 -7.46 -7.26 8.99
N LEU A 174 -7.02 -6.02 8.88
CA LEU A 174 -5.87 -5.48 9.59
C LEU A 174 -6.37 -4.80 10.88
N PRO A 175 -6.28 -5.45 12.05
CA PRO A 175 -6.74 -4.87 13.30
C PRO A 175 -5.95 -3.61 13.64
N VAL A 176 -6.61 -2.66 14.29
CA VAL A 176 -5.97 -1.46 14.86
C VAL A 176 -6.12 -1.51 16.36
N GLY A 177 -4.98 -1.59 17.06
CA GLY A 177 -4.94 -1.74 18.51
C GLY A 177 -4.89 -3.21 18.97
N PRO A 178 -4.51 -3.46 20.23
CA PRO A 178 -4.25 -4.80 20.77
C PRO A 178 -5.52 -5.50 21.30
N TRP A 179 -6.65 -5.35 20.60
CA TRP A 179 -7.94 -5.95 20.97
C TRP A 179 -8.14 -7.43 20.57
N PRO A 180 -7.57 -7.97 19.47
CA PRO A 180 -7.82 -9.35 19.10
C PRO A 180 -7.39 -10.34 20.19
N LYS A 181 -8.15 -11.44 20.35
CA LYS A 181 -7.78 -12.52 21.30
C LYS A 181 -6.61 -13.36 20.79
N ASP A 182 -6.57 -13.61 19.48
CA ASP A 182 -5.47 -14.31 18.83
C ASP A 182 -4.15 -13.56 19.03
N LYS A 183 -3.10 -14.27 19.45
CA LYS A 183 -1.81 -13.66 19.80
C LYS A 183 -1.14 -13.00 18.59
N ARG A 184 -1.26 -13.59 17.41
CA ARG A 184 -0.67 -13.06 16.19
C ARG A 184 -1.37 -11.78 15.76
N LEU A 185 -2.70 -11.80 15.68
CA LEU A 185 -3.51 -10.63 15.33
C LEU A 185 -3.39 -9.51 16.36
N LYS A 186 -3.23 -9.83 17.64
CA LYS A 186 -2.95 -8.85 18.70
C LYS A 186 -1.63 -8.12 18.46
N ASN A 187 -0.57 -8.87 18.13
CA ASN A 187 0.73 -8.27 17.81
C ASN A 187 0.66 -7.42 16.55
N ILE A 188 -0.02 -7.91 15.50
CA ILE A 188 -0.29 -7.13 14.28
C ILE A 188 -0.99 -5.81 14.60
N GLY A 189 -2.06 -5.86 15.40
CA GLY A 189 -2.81 -4.67 15.77
C GLY A 189 -2.03 -3.69 16.65
N LEU A 190 -1.11 -4.20 17.48
CA LEU A 190 -0.17 -3.36 18.23
C LEU A 190 0.78 -2.62 17.28
N PHE A 191 1.40 -3.31 16.32
CA PHE A 191 2.28 -2.67 15.34
C PHE A 191 1.54 -1.67 14.47
N GLU A 192 0.33 -1.99 14.03
CA GLU A 192 -0.48 -1.07 13.23
C GLU A 192 -0.90 0.17 14.04
N MET A 193 -1.20 0.00 15.33
CA MET A 193 -1.46 1.13 16.22
C MET A 193 -0.24 2.05 16.37
N VAL A 194 0.98 1.51 16.43
CA VAL A 194 2.22 2.30 16.45
C VAL A 194 2.44 3.00 15.11
N ASN A 195 2.30 2.29 13.99
CA ASN A 195 2.38 2.88 12.65
C ASN A 195 1.40 4.05 12.50
N MET A 196 0.17 3.87 13.01
CA MET A 196 -0.82 4.92 13.02
C MET A 196 -0.38 6.08 13.91
N ASP A 197 0.03 5.85 15.16
CA ASP A 197 0.44 6.91 16.10
C ASP A 197 1.53 7.83 15.53
N GLU A 198 2.51 7.22 14.85
CA GLU A 198 3.66 7.91 14.22
C GLU A 198 3.30 8.56 12.87
N GLY A 199 2.50 7.90 12.04
CA GLY A 199 2.13 8.40 10.70
C GLY A 199 0.92 9.33 10.65
N LEU A 200 0.12 9.39 11.72
CA LEU A 200 -1.17 10.10 11.70
C LEU A 200 -1.02 11.59 11.38
N GLU A 201 -0.02 12.24 11.97
CA GLU A 201 0.21 13.68 11.75
C GLU A 201 0.68 13.94 10.32
N SER A 202 1.64 13.18 9.80
CA SER A 202 2.18 13.40 8.45
C SER A 202 1.10 13.18 7.38
N LEU A 203 0.26 12.16 7.54
CA LEU A 203 -0.84 11.86 6.62
C LEU A 203 -1.96 12.93 6.68
N SER A 204 -2.29 13.43 7.88
CA SER A 204 -3.48 14.27 8.05
C SER A 204 -3.18 15.75 7.90
N LEU A 205 -2.01 16.23 8.34
CA LEU A 205 -1.76 17.65 8.48
C LEU A 205 -1.82 18.38 7.14
N MET A 206 -1.06 17.91 6.14
CA MET A 206 -1.07 18.53 4.81
C MET A 206 -2.45 18.43 4.16
N LEU A 207 -3.06 17.26 4.25
CA LEU A 207 -4.33 16.97 3.59
C LEU A 207 -5.48 17.80 4.19
N PHE A 208 -5.61 17.84 5.52
CA PHE A 208 -6.73 18.52 6.18
C PHE A 208 -6.57 20.05 6.14
N THR A 209 -5.34 20.56 6.24
CA THR A 209 -5.11 22.00 6.13
C THR A 209 -5.31 22.51 4.70
N ARG A 210 -4.85 21.79 3.68
CA ARG A 210 -4.96 22.23 2.28
C ARG A 210 -6.31 21.91 1.64
N ALA A 211 -6.86 20.72 1.88
CA ALA A 211 -8.10 20.28 1.26
C ALA A 211 -9.36 20.69 2.05
N LEU A 212 -9.30 20.67 3.38
CA LEU A 212 -10.45 20.98 4.25
C LEU A 212 -10.36 22.35 4.95
N LYS A 213 -9.24 23.07 4.78
CA LYS A 213 -9.00 24.40 5.37
C LYS A 213 -9.03 24.43 6.90
N TRP A 214 -8.75 23.29 7.55
CA TRP A 214 -8.59 23.26 9.00
C TRP A 214 -7.32 24.00 9.40
N THR A 215 -7.33 24.62 10.58
CA THR A 215 -6.13 25.14 11.22
C THR A 215 -5.23 24.00 11.69
N ARG A 216 -3.93 24.28 11.87
CA ARG A 216 -2.98 23.29 12.41
C ARG A 216 -3.46 22.79 13.79
N GLU A 217 -3.95 23.70 14.62
CA GLU A 217 -4.41 23.44 15.98
C GLU A 217 -5.63 22.50 15.98
N GLU A 218 -6.62 22.74 15.11
CA GLU A 218 -7.79 21.85 14.96
C GLU A 218 -7.36 20.43 14.56
N VAL A 219 -6.44 20.31 13.61
CA VAL A 219 -5.91 19.00 13.20
C VAL A 219 -5.26 18.31 14.39
N LEU A 220 -4.29 18.96 15.06
CA LEU A 220 -3.56 18.34 16.16
C LEU A 220 -4.47 17.90 17.31
N MET A 221 -5.45 18.73 17.69
CA MET A 221 -6.45 18.39 18.71
C MET A 221 -7.30 17.19 18.28
N PHE A 222 -7.74 17.15 17.03
CA PHE A 222 -8.48 16.00 16.51
C PHE A 222 -7.63 14.72 16.54
N LEU A 223 -6.37 14.79 16.11
CA LEU A 223 -5.48 13.63 16.09
C LEU A 223 -5.16 13.10 17.50
N MET A 224 -5.18 13.94 18.54
CA MET A 224 -5.07 13.46 19.93
C MET A 224 -6.22 12.53 20.32
N GLU A 225 -7.45 12.91 19.97
CA GLU A 225 -8.64 12.07 20.23
C GLU A 225 -8.62 10.78 19.40
N VAL A 226 -8.14 10.85 18.15
CA VAL A 226 -7.97 9.67 17.29
C VAL A 226 -6.98 8.67 17.91
N ARG A 227 -5.82 9.14 18.38
CA ARG A 227 -4.82 8.29 19.05
C ARG A 227 -5.37 7.63 20.31
N LYS A 228 -6.16 8.37 21.09
CA LYS A 228 -6.83 7.84 22.29
C LYS A 228 -7.81 6.73 21.91
N ALA A 229 -8.63 6.94 20.89
CA ALA A 229 -9.56 5.93 20.39
C ALA A 229 -8.85 4.70 19.81
N ALA A 230 -7.73 4.86 19.09
CA ALA A 230 -6.94 3.74 18.57
C ALA A 230 -6.31 2.85 19.68
N LYS A 231 -6.05 3.44 20.86
CA LYS A 231 -5.51 2.75 22.04
C LYS A 231 -6.59 2.11 22.91
N ASP A 232 -7.88 2.41 22.67
CA ASP A 232 -9.01 1.88 23.43
C ASP A 232 -9.31 0.43 23.03
N LYS A 233 -9.03 -0.51 23.94
CA LYS A 233 -9.24 -1.94 23.72
C LYS A 233 -10.71 -2.35 23.64
N SER A 234 -11.64 -1.47 24.03
CA SER A 234 -13.07 -1.70 23.85
C SER A 234 -13.53 -1.42 22.42
N ILE A 235 -12.70 -0.75 21.61
CA ILE A 235 -12.96 -0.49 20.20
C ILE A 235 -12.24 -1.56 19.36
N HIS A 236 -13.00 -2.50 18.83
CA HIS A 236 -12.52 -3.60 17.99
C HIS A 236 -12.44 -3.19 16.51
N SER A 237 -11.68 -2.14 16.22
CA SER A 237 -11.58 -1.58 14.87
C SER A 237 -10.55 -2.30 14.00
N TYR A 238 -10.78 -2.32 12.70
CA TYR A 238 -9.85 -2.81 11.68
C TYR A 238 -9.99 -2.03 10.38
N TYR A 239 -8.96 -2.10 9.53
CA TYR A 239 -9.03 -1.73 8.12
C TYR A 239 -9.20 -2.97 7.25
N HIS A 240 -9.75 -2.80 6.06
CA HIS A 240 -9.51 -3.75 4.98
C HIS A 240 -8.13 -3.51 4.37
N PHE A 241 -7.34 -4.58 4.30
CA PHE A 241 -6.05 -4.63 3.61
C PHE A 241 -6.20 -5.52 2.38
N TYR A 242 -6.07 -4.92 1.21
CA TYR A 242 -6.21 -5.56 -0.08
C TYR A 242 -4.86 -6.09 -0.53
N VAL A 243 -4.81 -7.37 -0.89
CA VAL A 243 -3.73 -7.97 -1.65
C VAL A 243 -4.31 -8.32 -3.01
N VAL A 244 -3.88 -7.61 -4.05
CA VAL A 244 -4.37 -7.80 -5.42
C VAL A 244 -3.19 -8.08 -6.31
N PHE A 245 -3.27 -9.17 -7.06
CA PHE A 245 -2.22 -9.51 -8.01
C PHE A 245 -2.78 -10.09 -9.30
N GLY A 246 -1.97 -10.03 -10.35
CA GLY A 246 -2.32 -10.55 -11.66
C GLY A 246 -1.09 -10.69 -12.54
N ARG A 247 -1.19 -11.58 -13.52
CA ARG A 247 -0.11 -11.93 -14.42
C ARG A 247 -0.33 -11.33 -15.79
N LYS A 248 0.74 -10.87 -16.45
CA LYS A 248 0.64 -10.52 -17.86
C LYS A 248 0.56 -11.78 -18.72
N PRO A 249 -0.34 -11.87 -19.71
CA PRO A 249 -0.42 -13.03 -20.61
C PRO A 249 0.92 -13.36 -21.27
N GLU A 250 1.24 -14.64 -21.45
CA GLU A 250 2.47 -15.07 -22.16
C GLU A 250 2.44 -14.72 -23.65
N THR A 251 1.25 -14.75 -24.25
CA THR A 251 1.03 -14.39 -25.65
C THR A 251 0.14 -13.15 -25.67
N ILE A 252 0.71 -12.00 -26.02
CA ILE A 252 -0.08 -10.83 -26.40
C ILE A 252 -0.68 -11.19 -27.76
N ARG A 253 -1.92 -11.68 -27.78
CA ARG A 253 -2.62 -11.89 -29.06
C ARG A 253 -2.77 -10.52 -29.70
N SER A 254 -2.01 -10.26 -30.76
CA SER A 254 -2.29 -9.18 -31.69
C SER A 254 -3.67 -9.45 -32.28
N VAL A 255 -4.62 -8.59 -31.94
CA VAL A 255 -5.92 -8.52 -32.64
C VAL A 255 -5.68 -7.81 -33.97
#